data_AF-A0A5C8JLJ6-F1
#
_entry.id   AF-A0A5C8JLJ6-F1
#
_cell.length_a   1.000
_cell.length_b   1.000
_cell.length_c   1.000
_cell.angle_alpha   90.00
_cell.angle_beta   90.00
_cell.angle_gamma   90.00
#
_symmetry.space_group_name_H-M   'P 1'
#
loop_
_entity.id
_entity.type
_entity.pdbx_description
1 polymer ?
#
loop_
_entity_poly.entity_id
_entity_poly.type
_entity_poly.pdbx_seq_one_letter_code
_entity_poly.pdbx_strand_id
1 'polypeptide(L)' 'MKFFGILLFMAGLLSLLLELMGANLLILNWLNQWGPAASWGIRISAIVLGAILYYVYRNDD' A
#
# COMPACT_ATOMS: atom_id res chain seq x y z
N MET A 1 -13.61 -7.73 -9.11
CA MET A 1 -12.42 -6.86 -9.21
C MET A 1 -12.37 -5.76 -8.14
N LYS A 2 -13.51 -5.10 -7.80
CA LYS A 2 -13.60 -4.07 -6.73
C LYS A 2 -12.98 -4.46 -5.38
N PHE A 3 -13.23 -5.71 -4.93
CA PHE A 3 -12.75 -6.21 -3.64
C PHE A 3 -11.22 -6.25 -3.55
N PHE A 4 -10.53 -6.61 -4.64
CA PHE A 4 -9.07 -6.60 -4.72
C PHE A 4 -8.49 -5.18 -4.70
N GLY A 5 -9.13 -4.22 -5.36
CA GLY A 5 -8.72 -2.81 -5.32
C GLY A 5 -8.81 -2.21 -3.92
N ILE A 6 -9.92 -2.48 -3.21
CA ILE A 6 -10.11 -2.02 -1.84
C ILE A 6 -9.15 -2.71 -0.86
N LEU A 7 -8.89 -4.02 -1.05
CA LEU A 7 -7.91 -4.75 -0.25
C LEU A 7 -6.50 -4.20 -0.42
N LEU A 8 -6.09 -3.92 -1.66
CA LEU A 8 -4.77 -3.35 -1.96
C LEU A 8 -4.63 -1.95 -1.35
N PHE A 9 -5.67 -1.13 -1.47
CA PHE A 9 -5.72 0.20 -0.85
C PHE A 9 -5.57 0.10 0.67
N MET A 10 -6.36 -0.76 1.32
CA MET A 10 -6.29 -0.97 2.78
C MET A 10 -4.95 -1.55 3.22
N ALA A 11 -4.36 -2.47 2.46
CA ALA A 11 -3.04 -3.03 2.75
C ALA A 11 -1.93 -1.97 2.65
N GLY A 12 -1.97 -1.11 1.63
CA GLY A 12 -1.06 0.02 1.50
C GLY A 12 -1.19 1.00 2.68
N LEU A 13 -2.43 1.31 3.07
CA LEU A 13 -2.73 2.21 4.19
C LEU A 13 -2.27 1.65 5.54
N LEU A 14 -2.55 0.36 5.79
CA LEU A 14 -2.07 -0.36 6.98
C LEU A 14 -0.54 -0.39 7.02
N SER A 15 0.11 -0.67 5.89
CA SER A 15 1.56 -0.63 5.80
C SER A 15 2.09 0.75 6.19
N LEU A 16 1.49 1.85 5.71
CA LEU A 16 1.94 3.20 6.03
C LEU A 16 1.73 3.54 7.51
N LEU A 17 0.60 3.13 8.10
CA LEU A 17 0.33 3.23 9.54
C LEU A 17 1.34 2.48 10.39
N LEU A 18 1.71 1.26 10.00
CA LEU A 18 2.73 0.48 10.70
C LEU A 18 4.08 1.21 10.74
N GLU A 19 4.52 1.79 9.61
CA GLU A 19 5.78 2.54 9.56
C GLU A 19 5.75 3.81 10.42
N LEU A 20 4.60 4.50 10.49
CA LEU A 20 4.40 5.64 11.40
C LEU A 20 4.53 5.23 12.87
N MET A 21 4.17 4.00 13.22
CA MET A 21 4.35 3.44 14.58
C MET A 21 5.77 2.89 14.80
N GLY A 22 6.69 3.06 13.85
CA GLY A 22 8.03 2.49 13.89
C GLY A 22 8.07 0.97 13.73
N ALA A 23 6.95 0.37 13.33
CA ALA A 23 6.81 -1.06 13.11
C ALA A 23 6.84 -1.37 11.61
N ASN A 24 7.53 -2.44 11.23
CA ASN A 24 7.53 -2.91 9.85
C ASN A 24 6.94 -4.31 9.80
N LEU A 25 6.04 -4.54 8.83
CA LEU A 25 5.64 -5.88 8.46
C LEU A 25 6.89 -6.66 8.04
N LEU A 26 7.03 -7.90 8.50
CA LEU A 26 8.17 -8.77 8.17
C LEU A 26 8.39 -8.87 6.65
N ILE A 27 7.30 -8.88 5.88
CA ILE A 27 7.32 -8.87 4.41
C ILE A 27 7.89 -7.59 3.82
N LEU A 28 7.83 -6.45 4.52
CA LEU A 28 8.36 -5.17 4.07
C LEU A 28 9.73 -4.87 4.67
N ASN A 29 10.32 -5.80 5.44
CA ASN A 29 11.63 -5.58 6.07
C ASN A 29 12.76 -5.41 5.04
N TRP A 30 12.59 -5.93 3.82
CA TRP A 30 13.52 -5.68 2.71
C TRP A 30 13.51 -4.21 2.25
N LEU A 31 12.43 -3.44 2.47
CA LEU A 31 12.40 -2.01 2.17
C LEU A 31 13.42 -1.21 3.01
N ASN A 32 13.74 -1.69 4.21
CA ASN A 32 14.74 -1.06 5.06
C ASN A 32 16.14 -1.07 4.40
N GLN A 33 16.39 -1.95 3.43
CA GLN A 33 17.65 -2.00 2.67
C GLN A 33 17.75 -0.88 1.61
N TRP A 34 16.61 -0.37 1.14
CA TRP A 34 16.53 0.68 0.12
C TRP A 34 16.47 2.09 0.74
N GLY A 35 16.37 2.15 2.07
CA GLY A 35 16.30 3.37 2.85
C GLY A 35 14.88 3.96 2.97
N PRO A 36 14.72 4.99 3.80
CA PRO A 36 13.41 5.53 4.18
C PRO A 36 12.61 6.08 2.99
N ALA A 37 13.29 6.76 2.06
CA ALA A 37 12.64 7.38 0.89
C ALA A 37 12.03 6.34 -0.06
N ALA A 38 12.71 5.22 -0.29
CA ALA A 38 12.20 4.13 -1.12
C ALA A 38 11.05 3.38 -0.43
N SER A 39 11.14 3.16 0.89
CA SER A 39 10.06 2.55 1.69
C SER A 39 8.76 3.34 1.58
N TRP A 40 8.85 4.66 1.76
CA TRP A 40 7.72 5.56 1.60
C TRP A 40 7.18 5.59 0.17
N GLY A 41 8.06 5.64 -0.83
CA GLY A 41 7.67 5.61 -2.24
C GLY A 41 6.84 4.37 -2.59
N ILE A 42 7.26 3.19 -2.12
CA ILE A 42 6.56 1.93 -2.39
C ILE A 42 5.20 1.89 -1.69
N ARG A 43 5.09 2.35 -0.44
CA ARG A 43 3.80 2.40 0.26
C ARG A 43 2.83 3.38 -0.36
N ILE A 44 3.29 4.57 -0.70
CA ILE A 44 2.47 5.57 -1.40
C ILE A 44 2.01 5.02 -2.74
N SER A 45 2.90 4.37 -3.50
CA SER A 45 2.53 3.76 -4.77
C SER A 45 1.48 2.65 -4.62
N ALA A 46 1.57 1.82 -3.57
CA ALA A 46 0.56 0.80 -3.27
C ALA A 46 -0.82 1.42 -2.94
N ILE A 47 -0.86 2.50 -2.16
CA ILE A 47 -2.10 3.24 -1.87
C ILE A 47 -2.68 3.85 -3.15
N VAL A 48 -1.85 4.53 -3.95
CA VAL A 48 -2.30 5.17 -5.19
C VAL A 48 -2.80 4.14 -6.19
N LEU A 49 -2.09 3.03 -6.38
CA LEU A 49 -2.50 1.93 -7.26
C LEU A 49 -3.81 1.29 -6.77
N GLY A 50 -3.96 1.07 -5.46
CA GLY A 50 -5.20 0.56 -4.87
C GLY A 50 -6.38 1.51 -5.09
N ALA A 51 -6.17 2.81 -4.93
CA ALA A 51 -7.19 3.83 -5.19
C ALA A 51 -7.57 3.90 -6.68
N ILE A 52 -6.59 3.83 -7.59
CA ILE A 52 -6.83 3.81 -9.04
C ILE A 52 -7.60 2.55 -9.42
N LEU A 53 -7.17 1.38 -8.96
CA LEU A 53 -7.87 0.12 -9.23
C LEU A 53 -9.30 0.15 -8.70
N TYR A 54 -9.52 0.66 -7.49
CA TYR A 54 -10.87 0.84 -6.96
C TYR A 54 -11.71 1.76 -7.85
N TYR A 55 -11.16 2.90 -8.29
CA TYR A 55 -11.87 3.86 -9.11
C TYR A 55 -12.18 3.33 -10.51
N VAL A 56 -11.25 2.61 -11.15
CA VAL A 56 -11.44 2.00 -12.47
C VAL A 56 -12.50 0.90 -12.42
N TYR A 57 -12.40 0.01 -11.44
CA TYR A 57 -13.32 -1.12 -11.32
C TYR A 57 -14.62 -0.79 -10.57
N ARG A 58 -14.81 0.45 -10.11
CA ARG A 58 -15.99 0.92 -9.36
C ARG A 58 -17.31 0.71 -10.11
N ASN A 59 -17.29 0.71 -11.45
CA ASN A 59 -18.49 0.55 -12.27
C ASN A 59 -18.70 -0.87 -12.83
N ASP A 60 -17.78 -1.80 -12.59
CA ASP A 60 -17.97 -3.22 -12.95
C ASP A 60 -18.83 -3.90 -11.88
N ASP A 61 -20.16 -3.76 -11.98
CA ASP A 61 -21.15 -4.56 -11.23
C ASP A 61 -21.30 -5.98 -11.80
#